data_AF-A0A1Q9QZJ9-F1
#
_entry.id   AF-A0A1Q9QZJ9-F1
#
_cell.length_a   1.000
_cell.length_b   1.000
_cell.length_c   1.000
_cell.angle_alpha   90.00
_cell.angle_beta   90.00
_cell.angle_gamma   90.00
#
_symmetry.space_group_name_H-M   'P 1'
#
loop_
_entity.id
_entity.type
_entity.pdbx_description
1 polymer ?
#
loop_
_entity_poly.entity_id
_entity_poly.type
_entity_poly.pdbx_seq_one_letter_code
_entity_poly.pdbx_strand_id
1 'polypeptide(L)' 'MSKPRARTSTSAKVTVTIELSNLGSWGPECTIDQVYRQAREAAIGRLNKVFKDQAASTRILGPVIVEAVTTDLEKR' A
#
# COMPACT_ATOMS: atom_id res chain seq x y z
N MET A 1 25.03 -38.03 26.68
CA MET A 1 24.94 -36.55 26.79
C MET A 1 24.46 -36.00 25.45
N SER A 2 23.24 -35.49 25.38
CA SER A 2 22.71 -34.81 24.20
C SER A 2 23.40 -33.45 24.06
N LYS A 3 24.16 -33.24 22.97
CA LYS A 3 24.71 -31.91 22.67
C LYS A 3 23.55 -30.91 22.55
N PRO A 4 23.63 -29.72 23.16
CA PRO A 4 22.63 -28.68 22.94
C PRO A 4 22.68 -28.33 21.45
N ARG A 5 21.62 -28.66 20.70
CA ARG A 5 21.46 -28.14 19.34
C ARG A 5 21.22 -26.65 19.48
N ALA A 6 22.25 -25.84 19.22
CA ALA A 6 22.09 -24.38 19.13
C ALA A 6 20.98 -24.10 18.10
N ARG A 7 19.92 -23.43 18.54
CA ARG A 7 18.79 -23.09 17.68
C ARG A 7 19.17 -21.87 16.87
N THR A 8 19.88 -22.09 15.77
CA THR A 8 20.31 -21.00 14.88
C THR A 8 19.09 -20.46 14.15
N SER A 9 18.80 -19.18 14.31
CA SER A 9 17.69 -18.47 13.66
C SER A 9 18.28 -17.39 12.76
N THR A 10 18.02 -17.47 11.46
CA THR A 10 18.46 -16.49 10.46
C THR A 10 17.24 -15.72 9.97
N SER A 11 17.29 -14.39 9.98
CA SER A 11 16.21 -13.53 9.47
C SER A 11 16.76 -12.51 8.48
N ALA A 12 15.91 -12.10 7.54
CA ALA A 12 16.21 -11.05 6.57
C ALA A 12 15.02 -10.08 6.47
N LYS A 13 15.31 -8.79 6.34
CA LYS A 13 14.31 -7.74 6.11
C LYS A 13 14.47 -7.23 4.68
N VAL A 14 13.41 -7.32 3.90
CA VAL A 14 13.36 -6.77 2.53
C VAL A 14 12.35 -5.63 2.51
N THR A 15 12.67 -4.57 1.78
CA THR A 15 11.77 -3.43 1.54
C THR A 15 11.46 -3.40 0.05
N VAL A 16 10.19 -3.20 -0.30
CA VAL A 16 9.71 -3.15 -1.69
C VAL A 16 8.90 -1.89 -1.91
N THR A 17 8.96 -1.35 -3.13
CA THR A 17 8.11 -0.24 -3.59
C THR A 17 6.99 -0.81 -4.45
N ILE A 18 5.75 -0.37 -4.22
CA ILE A 18 4.56 -0.92 -4.87
C ILE A 18 3.78 0.23 -5.51
N GLU A 19 3.51 0.12 -6.82
CA GLU A 19 2.62 1.01 -7.55
C GLU A 19 1.17 0.50 -7.46
N LEU A 20 0.22 1.42 -7.27
CA LEU A 20 -1.22 1.11 -7.23
C LEU A 20 -1.98 2.05 -8.18
N SER A 21 -2.53 1.49 -9.25
CA SER A 21 -3.34 2.23 -10.22
C SER A 21 -4.84 1.99 -9.97
N ASN A 22 -5.70 2.83 -10.55
CA ASN A 22 -7.17 2.68 -10.49
C ASN A 22 -7.70 2.62 -9.04
N LEU A 23 -7.35 3.61 -8.22
CA LEU A 23 -7.72 3.69 -6.80
C LEU A 23 -9.13 4.24 -6.55
N GLY A 24 -9.77 4.80 -7.58
CA GLY A 24 -11.11 5.35 -7.51
C GLY A 24 -11.52 5.98 -8.83
N SER A 25 -12.75 6.48 -8.86
CA SER A 25 -13.25 7.37 -9.90
C SER A 25 -13.84 8.59 -9.19
N TRP A 26 -13.46 9.77 -9.63
CA TRP A 26 -13.82 11.03 -8.98
C TRP A 26 -14.55 11.91 -9.98
N GLY A 27 -15.68 12.45 -9.53
CA GLY A 27 -16.47 13.38 -10.34
C GLY A 27 -15.79 14.75 -10.46
N PRO A 28 -16.25 15.57 -11.42
CA PRO A 28 -15.66 16.89 -11.70
C PRO A 28 -15.74 17.86 -10.50
N GLU A 29 -16.67 17.62 -9.57
CA GLU A 29 -16.87 18.44 -8.37
C GLU A 29 -15.91 18.10 -7.21
N CYS A 30 -15.09 17.04 -7.34
CA CYS A 30 -14.11 16.71 -6.30
C CYS A 30 -12.94 17.70 -6.34
N THR A 31 -12.62 18.29 -5.19
CA THR A 31 -11.41 19.10 -5.06
C THR A 31 -10.17 18.21 -5.14
N ILE A 32 -9.05 18.78 -5.58
CA ILE A 32 -7.77 18.06 -5.65
C ILE A 32 -7.43 17.44 -4.29
N ASP A 33 -7.54 18.18 -3.19
CA ASP A 33 -7.27 17.67 -1.84
C ASP A 33 -8.17 16.47 -1.47
N GLN A 34 -9.44 16.48 -1.90
CA GLN A 34 -10.33 15.34 -1.71
C GLN A 34 -9.86 14.12 -2.49
N VAL A 35 -9.44 14.28 -3.75
CA VAL A 35 -8.90 13.20 -4.58
C VAL A 35 -7.65 12.61 -3.93
N TYR A 36 -6.70 13.44 -3.51
CA TYR A 36 -5.47 12.99 -2.84
C TYR A 36 -5.79 12.19 -1.57
N ARG A 37 -6.68 12.70 -0.71
CA ARG A 37 -7.08 12.02 0.52
C ARG A 37 -7.76 10.67 0.23
N GLN A 38 -8.73 10.66 -0.66
CA GLN A 38 -9.50 9.45 -0.98
C GLN A 38 -8.64 8.40 -1.70
N ALA A 39 -7.77 8.80 -2.62
CA ALA A 39 -6.82 7.90 -3.28
C ALA A 39 -5.89 7.25 -2.24
N ARG A 40 -5.37 8.02 -1.28
CA ARG A 40 -4.56 7.50 -0.19
C ARG A 40 -5.32 6.48 0.67
N GLU A 41 -6.56 6.78 1.05
CA GLU A 41 -7.40 5.87 1.84
C GLU A 41 -7.70 4.57 1.08
N ALA A 42 -8.01 4.67 -0.22
CA ALA A 42 -8.24 3.52 -1.08
C ALA A 42 -6.98 2.65 -1.24
N ALA A 43 -5.80 3.26 -1.39
CA ALA A 43 -4.52 2.56 -1.43
C ALA A 43 -4.26 1.77 -0.15
N ILE A 44 -4.44 2.40 1.02
CA ILE A 44 -4.31 1.74 2.33
C ILE A 44 -5.30 0.57 2.43
N GLY A 45 -6.56 0.80 2.06
CA GLY A 45 -7.60 -0.23 2.08
C GLY A 45 -7.27 -1.43 1.18
N ARG A 46 -6.73 -1.18 -0.02
CA ARG A 46 -6.29 -2.24 -0.95
C ARG A 46 -5.10 -3.01 -0.40
N LEU A 47 -4.07 -2.34 0.12
CA LEU A 47 -2.90 -3.00 0.71
C LEU A 47 -3.29 -3.84 1.93
N ASN A 48 -4.16 -3.33 2.79
CA ASN A 48 -4.67 -4.08 3.93
C ASN A 48 -5.42 -5.34 3.51
N LYS A 49 -6.16 -5.30 2.39
CA LYS A 49 -6.80 -6.50 1.82
C LYS A 49 -5.78 -7.49 1.27
N VAL A 50 -4.78 -7.02 0.53
CA VAL A 50 -3.71 -7.86 -0.05
C VAL A 50 -2.93 -8.58 1.06
N PHE A 51 -2.64 -7.88 2.16
CA PHE A 51 -1.86 -8.42 3.27
C PHE A 51 -2.71 -8.95 4.44
N LYS A 52 -4.02 -9.16 4.23
CA LYS A 52 -4.95 -9.54 5.30
C LYS A 52 -4.47 -10.75 6.11
N ASP A 53 -4.02 -11.79 5.42
CA ASP A 53 -3.58 -13.05 6.05
C ASP A 53 -2.12 -12.98 6.57
N GLN A 54 -1.42 -11.88 6.29
CA GLN A 54 -0.01 -11.65 6.65
C GLN A 54 0.17 -10.50 7.65
N ALA A 55 -0.91 -10.05 8.31
CA ALA A 55 -0.88 -8.90 9.21
C ALA A 55 0.11 -9.04 10.39
N ALA A 56 0.44 -10.28 10.79
CA ALA A 56 1.42 -10.53 11.86
C ALA A 56 2.88 -10.32 11.42
N SER A 57 3.18 -10.42 10.13
CA SER A 57 4.54 -10.36 9.57
C SER A 57 4.77 -9.14 8.68
N THR A 58 3.70 -8.52 8.19
CA THR A 58 3.76 -7.47 7.17
C THR A 58 3.17 -6.16 7.70
N ARG A 59 3.91 -5.07 7.53
CA ARG A 59 3.48 -3.71 7.90
C ARG A 59 3.95 -2.70 6.87
N ILE A 60 3.12 -1.69 6.62
CA ILE A 60 3.48 -0.54 5.78
C ILE A 60 4.41 0.36 6.60
N LEU A 61 5.67 0.50 6.17
CA LEU A 61 6.69 1.26 6.90
C LEU A 61 6.87 2.70 6.43
N GLY A 62 6.41 3.03 5.21
CA GLY A 62 6.55 4.35 4.60
C GLY A 62 5.21 5.09 4.47
N PRO A 63 5.25 6.41 4.24
CA PRO A 63 4.05 7.18 3.89
C PRO A 63 3.51 6.69 2.54
N VAL A 64 2.19 6.51 2.44
CA VAL A 64 1.52 6.34 1.14
C VAL A 64 1.44 7.73 0.50
N ILE A 65 2.29 7.95 -0.50
CA ILE A 65 2.38 9.20 -1.27
C ILE A 65 1.67 9.00 -2.60
N VAL A 66 0.79 9.93 -2.96
CA VAL A 66 0.21 9.99 -4.29
C VAL A 66 1.17 10.80 -5.16
N GLU A 67 1.76 10.17 -6.17
CA GLU A 67 2.79 10.82 -7.00
C GLU A 67 2.20 11.71 -8.11
N ALA A 68 1.07 11.30 -8.70
CA ALA A 68 0.39 12.06 -9.73
C ALA A 68 -1.13 11.79 -9.72
N VAL A 69 -1.90 12.81 -10.07
CA VAL A 69 -3.34 12.71 -10.36
C VAL A 69 -3.53 13.19 -11.80
N THR A 70 -4.06 12.31 -12.65
CA THR A 70 -4.36 12.63 -14.05
C THR A 70 -5.88 12.69 -14.22
N THR A 71 -6.37 13.68 -14.96
CA THR A 71 -7.79 13.83 -15.27
C THR A 71 -7.95 13.94 -16.77
N ASP A 72 -8.58 12.94 -17.36
CA ASP A 72 -8.90 12.91 -18.79
C ASP A 72 -10.32 13.45 -19.02
N LEU A 73 -10.43 14.47 -19.86
CA LEU A 73 -11.72 15.07 -20.25
C LEU A 73 -12.11 14.56 -21.64
N GLU A 74 -13.04 13.62 -21.71
CA GLU A 74 -13.70 13.27 -22.97
C GLU A 74 -14.81 14.29 -23.28
N LYS A 75 -14.63 15.07 -24.36
CA LYS A 75 -15.73 15.87 -24.95
C LYS A 75 -16.55 14.96 -25.84
N ARG A 76 -17.85 14.82 -25.52
CA ARG A 76 -18.83 14.17 -26.39
C ARG A 76 -19.55 15.19 -27.26
#